data_AF-A0A9N9N839-F1
#
_entry.id   AF-A0A9N9N839-F1
#
_cell.length_a   1.000
_cell.length_b   1.000
_cell.length_c   1.000
_cell.angle_alpha   90.00
_cell.angle_beta   90.00
_cell.angle_gamma   90.00
#
_symmetry.space_group_name_H-M   'P 1'
#
loop_
_entity.id
_entity.type
_entity.pdbx_description
1 polymer ?
#
loop_
_entity_poly.entity_id
_entity_poly.type
_entity_poly.pdbx_seq_one_letter_code
_entity_poly.pdbx_strand_id
1 'polypeptide(L)'
;MEYERDWRSNISIICRKLYKLMEQYSGTSRPHSGSSVLNNENEAPIPSKDYKVNYSVKNNQNATTVSTSITILATVYDAIREHKSKHGKKLVAWDSFKYHSVIDVEAKYWVGYYYFHHGEDIPELQLISEEERIKIAINIFKETADKGNSSAQLRYGMHLWQKEKNYIEGFKYLKMSADSNDATAMFIVGKAYWNGINGIVQDKVLGAQYLKTAALADHSKAKDSCNEYGIS
;
A
#
# COMPACT_ATOMS: atom_id res chain seq x y z
N MET A 1 10.33 -40.61 3.59
CA MET A 1 9.81 -39.86 4.74
C MET A 1 8.69 -38.98 4.23
N GLU A 2 7.45 -39.41 4.41
CA GLU A 2 6.25 -38.66 4.01
C GLU A 2 6.04 -37.51 5.00
N TYR A 3 5.88 -36.30 4.47
CA TYR A 3 5.69 -35.09 5.26
C TYR A 3 4.20 -34.96 5.62
N GLU A 4 3.88 -34.95 6.92
CA GLU A 4 2.50 -34.93 7.42
C GLU A 4 1.70 -33.70 6.97
N ARG A 5 0.44 -33.95 6.62
CA ARG A 5 -0.50 -33.05 5.93
C ARG A 5 -1.32 -32.15 6.88
N ASP A 6 -0.99 -32.15 8.18
CA ASP A 6 -1.86 -31.62 9.25
C ASP A 6 -1.70 -30.13 9.56
N TRP A 7 -0.66 -29.47 9.07
CA TRP A 7 -0.45 -28.03 9.30
C TRP A 7 -1.55 -27.16 8.65
N ARG A 8 -2.08 -27.60 7.51
CA ARG A 8 -3.15 -26.87 6.78
C ARG A 8 -4.48 -26.90 7.54
N SER A 9 -4.79 -28.03 8.17
CA SER A 9 -5.97 -28.20 9.01
C SER A 9 -5.93 -27.24 10.21
N ASN A 10 -4.76 -27.12 10.84
CA ASN A 10 -4.55 -26.26 12.01
C ASN A 10 -4.67 -24.76 11.68
N ILE A 11 -4.13 -24.30 10.55
CA ILE A 11 -4.28 -22.89 10.13
C ILE A 11 -5.75 -22.58 9.82
N SER A 12 -6.46 -23.47 9.13
CA SER A 12 -7.88 -23.22 8.81
C SER A 12 -8.77 -23.15 10.07
N ILE A 13 -8.46 -23.96 11.09
CA ILE A 13 -9.17 -23.95 12.38
C ILE A 13 -8.91 -22.64 13.13
N ILE A 14 -7.68 -22.15 13.12
CA ILE A 14 -7.31 -20.87 13.75
C ILE A 14 -8.00 -19.71 13.03
N CYS A 15 -7.99 -19.67 11.70
CA CYS A 15 -8.67 -18.64 10.91
C CYS A 15 -10.19 -18.62 11.14
N ARG A 16 -10.85 -19.78 11.25
CA ARG A 16 -12.29 -19.85 11.56
C ARG A 16 -12.63 -19.34 12.96
N LYS A 17 -11.77 -19.61 13.96
CA LYS A 17 -11.96 -19.10 15.33
C LYS A 17 -11.83 -17.58 15.37
N LEU A 18 -10.87 -17.02 14.64
CA LEU A 18 -10.68 -15.56 14.54
C LEU A 18 -11.84 -14.87 13.80
N TYR A 19 -12.35 -15.48 12.72
CA TYR A 19 -13.50 -14.93 11.97
C TYR A 19 -14.78 -14.85 12.82
N LYS A 20 -15.08 -15.90 13.59
CA LYS A 20 -16.23 -15.91 14.52
C LYS A 20 -16.09 -14.86 15.63
N LEU A 21 -14.87 -14.59 16.09
CA LEU A 21 -14.62 -13.52 17.04
C LEU A 21 -14.91 -12.15 16.43
N MET A 22 -14.54 -11.94 15.16
CA MET A 22 -14.70 -10.67 14.46
C MET A 22 -16.18 -10.29 14.25
N GLU A 23 -17.05 -11.26 13.92
CA GLU A 23 -18.50 -11.04 13.81
C GLU A 23 -19.14 -10.59 15.12
N GLN A 24 -18.57 -10.97 16.26
CA GLN A 24 -19.08 -10.55 17.58
C GLN A 24 -18.76 -9.09 17.91
N TYR A 25 -17.80 -8.47 17.22
CA TYR A 25 -17.29 -7.12 17.52
C TYR A 25 -17.58 -6.07 16.44
N SER A 26 -18.18 -6.43 15.29
CA SER A 26 -18.49 -5.50 14.20
C SER A 26 -19.78 -4.68 14.39
N GLY A 27 -20.39 -4.73 15.59
CA GLY A 27 -21.62 -4.02 15.93
C GLY A 27 -21.48 -2.52 16.24
N THR A 28 -20.49 -1.80 15.69
CA THR A 28 -20.43 -0.33 15.78
C THR A 28 -19.85 0.33 14.53
N SER A 29 -20.57 1.36 14.08
CA SER A 29 -20.55 2.12 12.84
C SER A 29 -19.23 2.84 12.47
N ARG A 30 -18.95 2.88 11.15
CA ARG A 30 -17.97 3.77 10.48
C ARG A 30 -18.35 5.25 10.60
N PRO A 31 -17.37 6.16 10.52
CA PRO A 31 -17.56 7.40 9.78
C PRO A 31 -16.52 7.62 8.67
N HIS A 32 -17.00 8.30 7.63
CA HIS A 32 -16.29 8.71 6.42
C HIS A 32 -15.28 9.84 6.63
N SER A 33 -14.45 10.00 5.60
CA SER A 33 -13.44 11.01 5.30
C SER A 33 -13.75 12.46 5.72
N GLY A 34 -12.72 13.15 6.23
CA GLY A 34 -12.67 14.60 6.33
C GLY A 34 -11.24 15.10 6.55
N SER A 35 -10.73 15.89 5.60
CA SER A 35 -9.48 16.64 5.68
C SER A 35 -9.60 17.75 6.74
N SER A 36 -8.62 17.84 7.65
CA SER A 36 -8.24 19.11 8.27
C SER A 36 -6.81 19.00 8.84
N VAL A 37 -5.96 19.90 8.38
CA VAL A 37 -4.61 20.17 8.89
C VAL A 37 -4.71 20.62 10.36
N LEU A 38 -4.02 19.91 11.25
CA LEU A 38 -3.63 20.44 12.56
C LEU A 38 -2.19 20.00 12.86
N ASN A 39 -1.27 20.96 12.77
CA ASN A 39 0.01 20.89 13.45
C ASN A 39 -0.26 21.00 14.95
N ASN A 40 0.25 20.06 15.76
CA ASN A 40 0.56 20.34 17.16
C ASN A 40 1.51 19.28 17.74
N GLU A 41 2.63 19.74 18.30
CA GLU A 41 3.70 18.95 18.93
C GLU A 41 3.31 18.30 20.28
N ASN A 42 2.04 17.92 20.44
CA ASN A 42 1.54 17.16 21.57
C ASN A 42 0.53 16.10 21.08
N GLU A 43 0.94 15.27 20.13
CA GLU A 43 0.16 14.09 19.77
C GLU A 43 0.16 13.11 20.97
N ALA A 44 -1.03 12.71 21.41
CA ALA A 44 -1.18 11.66 22.40
C ALA A 44 -0.43 10.39 21.95
N PRO A 45 0.10 9.58 22.88
CA PRO A 45 0.82 8.35 22.53
C PRO A 45 -0.01 7.51 21.57
N ILE A 46 0.61 7.10 20.45
CA ILE A 46 -0.05 6.27 19.45
C ILE A 46 -0.50 4.97 20.13
N PRO A 47 -1.80 4.63 20.09
CA PRO A 47 -2.28 3.40 20.71
C PRO A 47 -1.59 2.18 20.11
N SER A 48 -0.96 1.37 20.95
CA SER A 48 -0.23 0.17 20.55
C SER A 48 -0.42 -0.98 21.54
N LYS A 49 -0.13 -2.19 21.08
CA LYS A 49 -0.04 -3.39 21.91
C LYS A 49 1.32 -4.04 21.70
N ASP A 50 2.01 -4.33 22.79
CA ASP A 50 3.26 -5.07 22.78
C ASP A 50 2.99 -6.57 22.93
N TYR A 51 3.52 -7.34 22.00
CA TYR A 51 3.46 -8.79 21.99
C TYR A 51 4.86 -9.34 22.21
N LYS A 52 5.02 -10.20 23.23
CA LYS A 52 6.25 -10.97 23.41
C LYS A 52 6.22 -12.19 22.50
N VAL A 53 7.25 -12.35 21.70
CA VAL A 53 7.40 -13.50 20.81
C VAL A 53 8.68 -14.24 21.16
N ASN A 54 8.53 -15.53 21.45
CA ASN A 54 9.63 -16.40 21.83
C ASN A 54 9.94 -17.34 20.66
N TYR A 55 11.18 -17.37 20.22
CA TYR A 55 11.65 -18.35 19.25
C TYR A 55 12.85 -19.13 19.81
N SER A 56 12.83 -20.44 19.59
CA SER A 56 13.91 -21.33 20.00
C SER A 56 14.98 -21.37 18.92
N VAL A 57 16.16 -20.83 19.20
CA VAL A 57 17.33 -20.96 18.33
C VAL A 57 18.09 -22.21 18.76
N LYS A 58 18.10 -23.24 17.92
CA LYS A 58 18.93 -24.43 18.14
C LYS A 58 20.32 -24.15 17.58
N ASN A 59 21.30 -24.00 18.48
CA ASN A 59 22.71 -24.14 18.13
C ASN A 59 23.24 -25.47 18.68
N ASN A 60 24.29 -26.01 18.03
CA ASN A 60 24.62 -27.44 17.97
C ASN A 60 24.73 -28.27 19.26
N GLN A 61 24.55 -27.73 20.47
CA GLN A 61 24.32 -28.52 21.68
C GLN A 61 23.32 -27.93 22.71
N ASN A 62 22.76 -26.73 22.49
CA ASN A 62 21.80 -26.10 23.42
C ASN A 62 20.72 -25.29 22.67
N ALA A 63 19.45 -25.43 23.10
CA ALA A 63 18.35 -24.59 22.62
C ALA A 63 18.30 -23.30 23.44
N THR A 64 18.69 -22.18 22.84
CA THR A 64 18.58 -20.86 23.49
C THR A 64 17.25 -20.24 23.08
N THR A 65 16.42 -19.89 24.06
CA THR A 65 15.17 -19.17 23.81
C THR A 65 15.47 -17.69 23.70
N VAL A 66 15.25 -17.10 22.53
CA VAL A 66 15.37 -15.66 22.31
C VAL A 66 13.96 -15.07 22.40
N SER A 67 13.76 -14.10 23.29
CA SER A 67 12.50 -13.37 23.44
C SER A 67 12.65 -12.00 22.79
N THR A 68 11.84 -11.71 21.77
CA THR A 68 11.73 -10.38 21.17
C THR A 68 10.34 -9.80 21.42
N SER A 69 10.25 -8.49 21.58
CA SER A 69 8.97 -7.78 21.72
C SER A 69 8.62 -7.13 20.38
N ILE A 70 7.42 -7.40 19.88
CA ILE A 70 6.85 -6.77 18.69
C ILE A 70 5.78 -5.78 19.14
N THR A 71 5.86 -4.54 18.67
CA THR A 71 4.84 -3.51 18.92
C THR A 71 3.92 -3.41 17.71
N ILE A 72 2.62 -3.61 17.90
CA ILE A 72 1.60 -3.48 16.86
C ILE A 72 0.71 -2.28 17.16
N LEU A 73 0.61 -1.36 16.20
CA LEU A 73 -0.25 -0.19 16.29
C LEU A 73 -1.72 -0.58 16.07
N ALA A 74 -2.61 0.09 16.80
CA ALA A 74 -4.01 -0.28 16.89
C ALA A 74 -4.73 -0.24 15.53
N THR A 75 -4.37 0.70 14.66
CA THR A 75 -5.04 0.90 13.37
C THR A 75 -4.05 1.00 12.21
N VAL A 76 -4.55 0.77 10.99
CA VAL A 76 -3.79 1.02 9.75
C VAL A 76 -3.42 2.50 9.63
N TYR A 77 -4.30 3.41 10.05
CA TYR A 77 -4.02 4.84 10.06
C TYR A 77 -2.82 5.20 10.95
N ASP A 78 -2.73 4.61 12.15
CA ASP A 78 -1.60 4.81 13.05
C ASP A 78 -0.30 4.27 12.45
N ALA A 79 -0.35 3.13 11.77
CA ALA A 79 0.79 2.58 11.04
C ALA A 79 1.23 3.49 9.88
N ILE A 80 0.29 4.12 9.18
CA ILE A 80 0.60 5.12 8.14
C ILE A 80 1.23 6.37 8.75
N ARG A 81 0.72 6.87 9.89
CA ARG A 81 1.31 8.02 10.59
C ARG A 81 2.72 7.70 11.05
N GLU A 82 2.94 6.53 11.64
CA GLU A 82 4.25 6.04 12.04
C GLU A 82 5.18 5.94 10.83
N HIS A 83 4.73 5.40 9.70
CA HIS A 83 5.52 5.35 8.47
C HIS A 83 5.92 6.74 7.96
N LYS A 84 4.99 7.70 7.97
CA LYS A 84 5.19 9.05 7.42
C LYS A 84 5.97 9.98 8.35
N SER A 85 6.04 9.65 9.65
CA SER A 85 6.78 10.45 10.63
C SER A 85 8.28 10.47 10.31
N LYS A 86 8.90 11.65 10.45
CA LYS A 86 10.35 11.86 10.27
C LYS A 86 11.20 10.95 11.18
N HIS A 87 10.68 10.65 12.37
CA HIS A 87 11.34 9.81 13.38
C HIS A 87 10.59 8.49 13.60
N GLY A 88 9.70 8.13 12.68
CA GLY A 88 8.88 6.93 12.79
C GLY A 88 9.68 5.65 12.64
N LYS A 89 9.28 4.63 13.40
CA LYS A 89 9.93 3.32 13.42
C LYS A 89 9.37 2.45 12.29
N LYS A 90 10.14 2.33 11.21
CA LYS A 90 9.74 1.56 10.02
C LYS A 90 9.36 0.11 10.33
N LEU A 91 10.05 -0.53 11.27
CA LEU A 91 9.76 -1.90 11.71
C LEU A 91 8.40 -2.01 12.42
N VAL A 92 8.04 -1.04 13.26
CA VAL A 92 6.73 -1.00 13.95
C VAL A 92 5.61 -0.82 12.93
N ALA A 93 5.78 0.10 11.98
CA ALA A 93 4.83 0.29 10.89
C ALA A 93 4.70 -0.98 10.04
N TRP A 94 5.82 -1.61 9.66
CA TRP A 94 5.86 -2.88 8.92
C TRP A 94 5.08 -4.00 9.62
N ASP A 95 5.38 -4.25 10.90
CA ASP A 95 4.71 -5.31 11.65
C ASP A 95 3.20 -5.03 11.79
N SER A 96 2.83 -3.76 11.96
CA SER A 96 1.44 -3.33 11.98
C SER A 96 0.73 -3.55 10.63
N PHE A 97 1.38 -3.21 9.51
CA PHE A 97 0.82 -3.47 8.18
C PHE A 97 0.66 -4.96 7.91
N LYS A 98 1.66 -5.79 8.23
CA LYS A 98 1.55 -7.25 8.13
C LYS A 98 0.35 -7.76 8.91
N TYR A 99 0.19 -7.33 10.16
CA TYR A 99 -0.91 -7.76 11.02
C TYR A 99 -2.28 -7.42 10.41
N HIS A 100 -2.47 -6.17 9.97
CA HIS A 100 -3.76 -5.71 9.43
C HIS A 100 -4.04 -6.20 8.00
N SER A 101 -3.02 -6.56 7.22
CA SER A 101 -3.13 -6.96 5.81
C SER A 101 -4.00 -8.19 5.54
N VAL A 102 -4.27 -8.99 6.58
CA VAL A 102 -5.14 -10.18 6.48
C VAL A 102 -6.57 -9.78 6.10
N ILE A 103 -7.02 -8.61 6.54
CA ILE A 103 -8.40 -8.13 6.37
C ILE A 103 -8.48 -6.79 5.65
N ASP A 104 -7.46 -5.95 5.80
CA ASP A 104 -7.48 -4.57 5.32
C ASP A 104 -6.67 -4.42 4.03
N VAL A 105 -7.34 -3.91 2.99
CA VAL A 105 -6.76 -3.73 1.65
C VAL A 105 -5.68 -2.65 1.64
N GLU A 106 -5.84 -1.58 2.42
CA GLU A 106 -4.85 -0.50 2.54
C GLU A 106 -3.60 -1.02 3.25
N ALA A 107 -3.76 -1.76 4.35
CA ALA A 107 -2.62 -2.40 5.02
C ALA A 107 -1.88 -3.36 4.09
N LYS A 108 -2.61 -4.15 3.31
CA LYS A 108 -2.01 -5.05 2.32
C LYS A 108 -1.26 -4.28 1.23
N TYR A 109 -1.79 -3.15 0.77
CA TYR A 109 -1.07 -2.26 -0.15
C TYR A 109 0.26 -1.78 0.46
N TRP A 110 0.26 -1.37 1.74
CA TRP A 110 1.48 -0.95 2.43
C TRP A 110 2.49 -2.07 2.60
N VAL A 111 2.05 -3.31 2.80
CA VAL A 111 2.96 -4.48 2.76
C VAL A 111 3.67 -4.52 1.40
N GLY A 112 2.93 -4.43 0.29
CA GLY A 112 3.51 -4.36 -1.06
C GLY A 112 4.44 -3.17 -1.25
N TYR A 113 4.11 -2.00 -0.70
CA TYR A 113 4.95 -0.81 -0.72
C TYR A 113 6.30 -1.05 -0.05
N TYR A 114 6.32 -1.75 1.08
CA TYR A 114 7.55 -2.07 1.80
C TYR A 114 8.42 -3.08 1.05
N TYR A 115 7.82 -4.11 0.45
CA TYR A 115 8.55 -5.00 -0.47
C TYR A 115 9.22 -4.22 -1.61
N PHE A 116 8.57 -3.19 -2.14
CA PHE A 116 9.08 -2.41 -3.26
C PHE A 116 10.17 -1.39 -2.86
N HIS A 117 9.99 -0.64 -1.77
CA HIS A 117 10.84 0.53 -1.44
C HIS A 117 11.71 0.37 -0.19
N HIS A 118 11.34 -0.51 0.75
CA HIS A 118 11.94 -0.59 2.08
C HIS A 118 12.54 -1.96 2.38
N GLY A 119 13.04 -2.65 1.36
CA GLY A 119 13.67 -3.96 1.51
C GLY A 119 14.91 -3.95 2.41
N GLU A 120 15.65 -2.84 2.43
CA GLU A 120 16.87 -2.68 3.24
C GLU A 120 16.56 -2.28 4.68
N ASP A 121 15.43 -1.63 4.95
CA ASP A 121 15.05 -1.18 6.30
C ASP A 121 14.48 -2.30 7.17
N ILE A 122 14.05 -3.40 6.55
CA ILE A 122 13.38 -4.51 7.23
C ILE A 122 14.25 -5.77 7.18
N PRO A 123 14.74 -6.28 8.32
CA PRO A 123 15.64 -7.42 8.35
C PRO A 123 15.11 -8.67 7.62
N GLU A 124 13.81 -8.94 7.75
CA GLU A 124 13.16 -10.08 7.09
C GLU A 124 13.17 -9.95 5.55
N LEU A 125 13.11 -8.73 5.02
CA LEU A 125 13.08 -8.47 3.58
C LEU A 125 14.49 -8.51 2.96
N GLN A 126 15.54 -8.26 3.76
CA GLN A 126 16.93 -8.39 3.32
C GLN A 126 17.30 -9.85 2.94
N LEU A 127 16.56 -10.83 3.48
CA LEU A 127 16.75 -12.25 3.16
C LEU A 127 16.18 -12.65 1.80
N ILE A 128 15.46 -11.76 1.14
CA ILE A 128 14.79 -11.98 -0.15
C ILE A 128 15.53 -11.16 -1.21
N SER A 129 15.78 -11.72 -2.38
CA SER A 129 16.41 -10.96 -3.48
C SER A 129 15.53 -9.78 -3.90
N GLU A 130 16.15 -8.69 -4.36
CA GLU A 130 15.40 -7.50 -4.80
C GLU A 130 14.40 -7.84 -5.91
N GLU A 131 14.80 -8.66 -6.88
CA GLU A 131 13.93 -9.11 -7.96
C GLU A 131 12.68 -9.81 -7.43
N GLU A 132 12.84 -10.71 -6.46
CA GLU A 132 11.71 -11.44 -5.86
C GLU A 132 10.83 -10.51 -5.03
N ARG A 133 11.41 -9.56 -4.29
CA ARG A 133 10.64 -8.54 -3.57
C ARG A 133 9.80 -7.69 -4.52
N ILE A 134 10.37 -7.27 -5.65
CA ILE A 134 9.64 -6.49 -6.66
C ILE A 134 8.49 -7.33 -7.23
N LYS A 135 8.70 -8.61 -7.57
CA LYS A 135 7.63 -9.50 -8.05
C LYS A 135 6.48 -9.61 -7.04
N ILE A 136 6.81 -9.83 -5.76
CA ILE A 136 5.82 -9.88 -4.67
C ILE A 136 5.04 -8.56 -4.59
N ALA A 137 5.74 -7.41 -4.61
CA ALA A 137 5.12 -6.09 -4.55
C ALA A 137 4.15 -5.85 -5.71
N ILE A 138 4.55 -6.18 -6.95
CA ILE A 138 3.68 -6.02 -8.13
C ILE A 138 2.41 -6.88 -8.01
N ASN A 139 2.53 -8.12 -7.54
CA ASN A 139 1.36 -8.98 -7.33
C ASN A 139 0.41 -8.41 -6.26
N ILE A 140 0.97 -7.86 -5.17
CA ILE A 140 0.19 -7.17 -4.13
C ILE A 140 -0.47 -5.91 -4.69
N PHE A 141 0.22 -5.11 -5.49
CA PHE A 141 -0.36 -3.93 -6.12
C PHE A 141 -1.49 -4.28 -7.07
N LYS A 142 -1.34 -5.33 -7.88
CA LYS A 142 -2.43 -5.83 -8.72
C LYS A 142 -3.65 -6.20 -7.88
N GLU A 143 -3.46 -7.05 -6.86
CA GLU A 143 -4.57 -7.55 -6.04
C GLU A 143 -5.30 -6.41 -5.31
N THR A 144 -4.56 -5.44 -4.77
CA THR A 144 -5.15 -4.31 -4.04
C THR A 144 -5.74 -3.26 -4.99
N ALA A 145 -5.19 -3.10 -6.19
CA ALA A 145 -5.77 -2.28 -7.25
C ALA A 145 -7.12 -2.82 -7.72
N ASP A 146 -7.20 -4.14 -7.93
CA ASP A 146 -8.44 -4.86 -8.27
C ASP A 146 -9.53 -4.67 -7.19
N LYS A 147 -9.12 -4.41 -5.94
CA LYS A 147 -10.01 -4.14 -4.79
C LYS A 147 -10.30 -2.65 -4.57
N GLY A 148 -9.87 -1.78 -5.48
CA GLY A 148 -10.21 -0.35 -5.43
C GLY A 148 -9.20 0.54 -4.69
N ASN A 149 -8.02 0.03 -4.31
CA ASN A 149 -6.98 0.87 -3.72
C ASN A 149 -6.37 1.81 -4.79
N SER A 150 -6.62 3.11 -4.67
CA SER A 150 -6.17 4.11 -5.67
C SER A 150 -4.64 4.17 -5.79
N SER A 151 -3.92 4.14 -4.67
CA SER A 151 -2.46 4.14 -4.68
C SER A 151 -1.89 2.89 -5.36
N ALA A 152 -2.52 1.73 -5.18
CA ALA A 152 -2.16 0.49 -5.87
C ALA A 152 -2.47 0.56 -7.37
N GLN A 153 -3.62 1.13 -7.75
CA GLN A 153 -4.00 1.34 -9.15
C GLN A 153 -2.97 2.20 -9.88
N LEU A 154 -2.51 3.30 -9.26
CA LEU A 154 -1.42 4.10 -9.80
C LEU A 154 -0.16 3.25 -10.01
N ARG A 155 0.30 2.52 -8.99
CA ARG A 155 1.55 1.77 -9.06
C ARG A 155 1.50 0.62 -10.06
N TYR A 156 0.42 -0.16 -10.05
CA TYR A 156 0.25 -1.27 -10.98
C TYR A 156 0.06 -0.75 -12.41
N GLY A 157 -0.73 0.30 -12.60
CA GLY A 157 -0.89 0.97 -13.89
C GLY A 157 0.44 1.50 -14.44
N MET A 158 1.27 2.09 -13.60
CA MET A 158 2.63 2.53 -13.99
C MET A 158 3.56 1.37 -14.34
N HIS A 159 3.47 0.24 -13.62
CA HIS A 159 4.23 -0.96 -13.93
C HIS A 159 3.89 -1.46 -15.34
N LEU A 160 2.60 -1.64 -15.63
CA LEU A 160 2.10 -2.05 -16.94
C LEU A 160 2.54 -1.08 -18.04
N TRP A 161 2.38 0.23 -17.79
CA TRP A 161 2.70 1.27 -18.77
C TRP A 161 4.20 1.36 -19.08
N GLN A 162 5.06 1.34 -18.06
CA GLN A 162 6.48 1.62 -18.23
C GLN A 162 7.33 0.38 -18.48
N LYS A 163 7.03 -0.73 -17.79
CA LYS A 163 7.84 -1.96 -17.83
C LYS A 163 7.30 -2.95 -18.84
N GLU A 164 6.03 -3.31 -18.73
CA GLU A 164 5.43 -4.31 -19.64
C GLU A 164 5.01 -3.72 -21.00
N LYS A 165 4.93 -2.39 -21.10
CA LYS A 165 4.42 -1.67 -22.29
C LYS A 165 2.99 -2.08 -22.67
N ASN A 166 2.24 -2.58 -21.70
CA ASN A 166 0.81 -2.85 -21.84
C ASN A 166 0.04 -1.55 -21.56
N TYR A 167 0.09 -0.64 -22.53
CA TYR A 167 -0.39 0.73 -22.35
C TYR A 167 -1.90 0.81 -22.13
N ILE A 168 -2.69 0.00 -22.82
CA ILE A 168 -4.17 0.03 -22.70
C ILE A 168 -4.60 -0.42 -21.32
N GLU A 169 -4.04 -1.52 -20.82
CA GLU A 169 -4.37 -2.00 -19.48
C GLU A 169 -3.78 -1.07 -18.40
N GLY A 170 -2.54 -0.61 -18.58
CA GLY A 170 -1.94 0.37 -17.68
C GLY A 170 -2.77 1.64 -17.58
N PHE A 171 -3.27 2.14 -18.72
CA PHE A 171 -4.16 3.30 -18.78
C PHE A 171 -5.43 3.10 -17.96
N LYS A 172 -6.04 1.91 -18.04
CA LYS A 172 -7.27 1.59 -17.31
C LYS A 172 -7.06 1.76 -15.80
N TYR A 173 -6.00 1.19 -15.23
CA TYR A 173 -5.70 1.35 -13.81
C TYR A 173 -5.33 2.79 -13.46
N LEU A 174 -4.52 3.47 -14.28
CA LEU A 174 -4.19 4.88 -14.09
C LEU A 174 -5.44 5.76 -14.08
N LYS A 175 -6.41 5.50 -14.96
CA LYS A 175 -7.69 6.20 -14.99
C LYS A 175 -8.50 5.92 -13.73
N MET A 176 -8.58 4.68 -13.26
CA MET A 176 -9.25 4.35 -11.99
C MET A 176 -8.65 5.12 -10.79
N SER A 177 -7.33 5.24 -10.76
CA SER A 177 -6.63 6.02 -9.74
C SER A 177 -6.92 7.52 -9.88
N ALA A 178 -6.93 8.04 -11.11
CA ALA A 178 -7.25 9.44 -11.38
C ALA A 178 -8.70 9.78 -10.98
N ASP A 179 -9.65 8.90 -11.29
CA ASP A 179 -11.05 9.04 -10.90
C ASP A 179 -11.23 8.95 -9.36
N SER A 180 -10.24 8.41 -8.65
CA SER A 180 -10.14 8.40 -7.19
C SER A 180 -9.36 9.59 -6.61
N ASN A 181 -9.22 10.68 -7.38
CA ASN A 181 -8.54 11.92 -7.00
C ASN A 181 -7.03 11.83 -6.77
N ASP A 182 -6.34 10.83 -7.32
CA ASP A 182 -4.88 10.80 -7.30
C ASP A 182 -4.32 11.81 -8.33
N ALA A 183 -3.70 12.89 -7.84
CA ALA A 183 -3.22 13.99 -8.66
C ALA A 183 -2.12 13.56 -9.65
N THR A 184 -1.29 12.58 -9.28
CA THR A 184 -0.25 12.04 -10.17
C THR A 184 -0.88 11.23 -11.30
N ALA A 185 -1.85 10.38 -10.99
CA ALA A 185 -2.60 9.64 -11.99
C ALA A 185 -3.37 10.57 -12.94
N MET A 186 -4.04 11.61 -12.42
CA MET A 186 -4.72 12.63 -13.22
C MET A 186 -3.75 13.30 -14.20
N PHE A 187 -2.55 13.68 -13.76
CA PHE A 187 -1.54 14.27 -14.64
C PHE A 187 -1.16 13.31 -15.80
N ILE A 188 -0.93 12.03 -15.48
CA ILE A 188 -0.53 11.03 -16.48
C ILE A 188 -1.66 10.79 -17.49
N VAL A 189 -2.89 10.59 -17.00
CA VAL A 189 -4.08 10.37 -17.82
C VAL A 189 -4.37 11.60 -18.69
N GLY A 190 -4.28 12.80 -18.11
CA GLY A 190 -4.45 14.06 -18.81
C GLY A 190 -3.45 14.22 -19.95
N LYS A 191 -2.16 13.92 -19.70
CA LYS A 191 -1.14 13.92 -20.76
C LYS A 191 -1.38 12.87 -21.84
N ALA A 192 -1.85 11.68 -21.49
CA ALA A 192 -2.12 10.62 -22.45
C ALA A 192 -3.28 11.01 -23.38
N TYR A 193 -4.39 11.55 -22.84
CA TYR A 193 -5.49 12.09 -23.65
C TYR A 193 -5.06 13.32 -24.47
N TRP A 194 -4.29 14.24 -23.89
CA TRP A 194 -3.85 15.45 -24.59
C TRP A 194 -3.01 15.14 -25.83
N ASN A 195 -2.09 14.18 -25.73
CA ASN A 195 -1.15 13.85 -26.80
C ASN A 195 -1.64 12.72 -27.72
N GLY A 196 -2.59 11.88 -27.28
CA GLY A 196 -3.05 10.73 -28.06
C GLY A 196 -1.95 9.69 -28.32
N ILE A 197 -1.24 9.27 -27.27
CA ILE A 197 -0.08 8.38 -27.38
C ILE A 197 -0.41 6.93 -27.02
N ASN A 198 0.40 5.99 -27.51
CA ASN A 198 0.38 4.59 -27.09
C ASN A 198 -0.98 3.88 -27.27
N GLY A 199 -1.71 4.23 -28.33
CA GLY A 199 -3.04 3.67 -28.62
C GLY A 199 -4.19 4.34 -27.88
N ILE A 200 -3.93 5.37 -27.09
CA ILE A 200 -4.96 6.23 -26.49
C ILE A 200 -5.38 7.27 -27.52
N VAL A 201 -6.69 7.37 -27.79
CA VAL A 201 -7.24 8.36 -28.71
C VAL A 201 -7.06 9.76 -28.11
N GLN A 202 -6.60 10.71 -28.93
CA GLN A 202 -6.45 12.09 -28.50
C GLN A 202 -7.82 12.69 -28.15
N ASP A 203 -7.91 13.25 -26.95
CA ASP A 203 -9.02 14.07 -26.51
C ASP A 203 -8.45 15.25 -25.71
N LYS A 204 -8.30 16.39 -26.38
CA LYS A 204 -7.72 17.59 -25.74
C LYS A 204 -8.64 18.19 -24.68
N VAL A 205 -9.94 18.03 -24.81
CA VAL A 205 -10.91 18.57 -23.83
C VAL A 205 -10.78 17.77 -22.54
N LEU A 206 -10.86 16.44 -22.64
CA LEU A 206 -10.72 15.56 -21.48
C LEU A 206 -9.31 15.63 -20.89
N GLY A 207 -8.29 15.69 -21.74
CA GLY A 207 -6.90 15.88 -21.33
C GLY A 207 -6.70 17.16 -20.52
N ALA A 208 -7.25 18.29 -20.99
CA ALA A 208 -7.20 19.56 -20.28
C ALA A 208 -7.92 19.51 -18.93
N GLN A 209 -9.09 18.85 -18.87
CA GLN A 209 -9.84 18.70 -17.62
C GLN A 209 -9.02 17.96 -16.56
N TYR A 210 -8.44 16.80 -16.90
CA TYR A 210 -7.59 16.06 -15.97
C TYR A 210 -6.34 16.85 -15.55
N LEU A 211 -5.68 17.55 -16.48
CA LEU A 211 -4.52 18.39 -16.16
C LEU A 211 -4.87 19.54 -15.22
N LYS A 212 -6.01 20.20 -15.46
CA LYS A 212 -6.51 21.29 -14.61
C LYS A 212 -6.83 20.78 -13.20
N THR A 213 -7.51 19.65 -13.08
CA THR A 213 -7.82 19.07 -11.76
C THR A 213 -6.55 18.63 -11.03
N ALA A 214 -5.57 18.04 -11.72
CA ALA A 214 -4.28 17.72 -11.14
C ALA A 214 -3.54 18.98 -10.65
N ALA A 215 -3.57 20.06 -11.43
CA ALA A 215 -2.96 21.34 -11.07
C ALA A 215 -3.63 21.98 -9.84
N LEU A 216 -4.97 21.89 -9.74
CA LEU A 216 -5.74 22.32 -8.57
C LEU A 216 -5.45 21.46 -7.32
N ALA A 217 -5.09 20.19 -7.50
CA ALA A 217 -4.60 19.31 -6.45
C ALA A 217 -3.08 19.49 -6.17
N ASP A 218 -2.53 20.67 -6.48
CA ASP A 218 -1.14 21.07 -6.26
C ASP A 218 -0.06 20.22 -6.96
N HIS A 219 -0.41 19.49 -8.02
CA HIS A 219 0.58 18.75 -8.80
C HIS A 219 1.42 19.70 -9.68
N SER A 220 2.68 19.94 -9.31
CA SER A 220 3.58 20.90 -9.95
C SER A 220 3.70 20.73 -11.47
N LYS A 221 4.00 19.51 -11.94
CA LYS A 221 4.12 19.23 -13.39
C LYS A 221 2.81 19.45 -14.15
N ALA A 222 1.66 19.34 -13.48
CA ALA A 222 0.38 19.61 -14.12
C ALA A 222 0.15 21.12 -14.29
N LYS A 223 0.58 21.93 -13.31
CA LYS A 223 0.59 23.40 -13.43
C LYS A 223 1.46 23.84 -14.60
N ASP A 224 2.66 23.26 -14.72
CA ASP A 224 3.57 23.55 -15.83
C ASP A 224 2.96 23.16 -17.18
N SER A 225 2.36 21.98 -17.28
CA SER A 225 1.65 21.55 -18.50
C SER A 225 0.44 22.41 -18.83
N CYS A 226 -0.30 22.92 -17.84
CA CYS A 226 -1.40 23.85 -18.11
C CYS A 226 -0.90 25.14 -18.77
N ASN A 227 0.21 25.69 -18.27
CA ASN A 227 0.84 26.88 -18.85
C ASN A 227 1.36 26.61 -20.27
N GLU A 228 2.08 25.50 -20.47
CA GLU A 228 2.62 25.09 -21.77
C GLU A 228 1.53 24.89 -22.82
N TYR A 229 0.41 24.31 -22.42
CA TYR A 229 -0.70 23.96 -23.32
C TYR A 229 -1.75 25.07 -23.47
N GLY A 230 -1.59 26.19 -22.77
CA GLY A 230 -2.58 27.28 -22.78
C GLY A 230 -3.92 26.89 -22.17
N ILE A 231 -3.92 25.98 -21.19
CA ILE A 231 -5.11 25.54 -20.47
C ILE A 231 -5.40 26.56 -19.37
N SER A 232 -6.54 27.24 -19.46
CA SER A 232 -7.03 28.22 -18.47
C SER A 232 -8.05 27.63 -17.51
#